data_AF-A0A1Y5FCS0-F1
#
_entry.id   AF-A0A1Y5FCS0-F1
#
_cell.length_a   1.000
_cell.length_b   1.000
_cell.length_c   1.000
_cell.angle_alpha   90.00
_cell.angle_beta   90.00
_cell.angle_gamma   90.00
#
_symmetry.space_group_name_H-M   'P 1'
#
loop_
_entity.id
_entity.type
_entity.pdbx_description
1 polymer ?
#
loop_
_entity_poly.entity_id
_entity_poly.type
_entity_poly.pdbx_seq_one_letter_code
_entity_poly.pdbx_strand_id
1 'polypeptide(L)'
;MPDKKAQVISDVVLSFYKVATVDFLIGYQFRKIQEFQGSSPLTPPIEAFKNHLPRIEKFWRMQLLGEKLNDGERFDLMSIHKDLLVRKGEVNRWVLLFKQTLLAYEMDHPENKDFLKNWNKKIEEFEKRFLTFLF
;
A
#
# COMPACT_ATOMS: atom_id res chain seq x y z
N MET A 1 6.01 21.43 -8.59
CA MET A 1 6.28 20.06 -9.11
C MET A 1 5.53 18.97 -8.32
N PRO A 2 4.19 19.04 -8.19
CA PRO A 2 3.40 17.94 -7.62
C PRO A 2 3.43 16.66 -8.48
N ASP A 3 3.69 16.79 -9.79
CA ASP A 3 3.56 15.72 -10.76
C ASP A 3 4.59 14.58 -10.58
N LYS A 4 5.88 14.91 -10.41
CA LYS A 4 6.93 13.88 -10.28
C LYS A 4 6.76 13.01 -9.03
N LYS A 5 6.43 13.60 -7.89
CA LYS A 5 6.23 12.85 -6.64
C LYS A 5 4.95 12.01 -6.68
N ALA A 6 3.90 12.51 -7.34
CA ALA A 6 2.69 11.73 -7.57
C ALA A 6 2.98 10.51 -8.46
N GLN A 7 3.80 10.67 -9.50
CA GLN A 7 4.25 9.55 -10.33
C GLN A 7 5.04 8.52 -9.52
N VAL A 8 6.00 8.96 -8.69
CA VAL A 8 6.75 8.06 -7.79
C VAL A 8 5.80 7.28 -6.88
N ILE A 9 4.75 7.92 -6.34
CA ILE A 9 3.75 7.24 -5.51
C ILE A 9 3.02 6.16 -6.32
N SER A 10 2.55 6.49 -7.52
CA SER A 10 1.89 5.55 -8.43
C SER A 10 2.77 4.33 -8.73
N ASP A 11 4.03 4.57 -9.09
CA ASP A 11 4.96 3.50 -9.48
C ASP A 11 5.29 2.56 -8.31
N VAL A 12 5.52 3.12 -7.12
CA VAL A 12 5.80 2.34 -5.90
C VAL A 12 4.56 1.55 -5.49
N VAL A 13 3.37 2.15 -5.50
CA VAL A 13 2.12 1.45 -5.15
C VAL A 13 1.87 0.31 -6.12
N LEU A 14 2.00 0.55 -7.42
CA LEU A 14 1.84 -0.49 -8.44
C LEU A 14 2.85 -1.64 -8.24
N SER A 15 4.12 -1.30 -7.99
CA SER A 15 5.19 -2.28 -7.75
C SER A 15 4.93 -3.12 -6.49
N PHE A 16 4.46 -2.48 -5.42
CA PHE A 16 4.07 -3.16 -4.20
C PHE A 16 2.89 -4.12 -4.45
N TYR A 17 1.87 -3.69 -5.18
CA TYR A 17 0.70 -4.54 -5.47
C TYR A 17 1.06 -5.76 -6.31
N LYS A 18 1.98 -5.63 -7.26
CA LYS A 18 2.46 -6.77 -8.05
C LYS A 18 3.06 -7.89 -7.19
N VAL A 19 3.70 -7.55 -6.06
CA VAL A 19 4.28 -8.54 -5.15
C VAL A 19 3.32 -8.96 -4.04
N ALA A 20 2.57 -8.03 -3.45
CA ALA A 20 1.73 -8.29 -2.29
C ALA A 20 0.49 -9.14 -2.62
N THR A 21 -0.09 -8.97 -3.81
CA THR A 21 -1.31 -9.67 -4.22
C THR A 21 -1.10 -11.16 -4.47
N VAL A 22 0.14 -11.56 -4.77
CA VAL A 22 0.54 -12.96 -5.00
C VAL A 22 1.37 -13.53 -3.85
N ASP A 23 1.60 -12.75 -2.77
CA ASP A 23 2.34 -13.21 -1.61
C ASP A 23 1.61 -14.35 -0.90
N PHE A 24 2.36 -15.38 -0.50
CA PHE A 24 1.79 -16.59 0.09
C PHE A 24 1.09 -16.33 1.44
N LEU A 25 1.53 -15.33 2.20
CA LEU A 25 1.01 -15.05 3.54
C LEU A 25 -0.10 -14.00 3.53
N ILE A 26 0.04 -12.92 2.74
CA ILE A 26 -0.93 -11.82 2.74
C ILE A 26 -1.78 -11.72 1.47
N GLY A 27 -1.42 -12.40 0.38
CA GLY A 27 -2.14 -12.31 -0.90
C GLY A 27 -3.62 -12.71 -0.80
N TYR A 28 -3.96 -13.57 0.16
CA TYR A 28 -5.35 -13.95 0.40
C TYR A 28 -6.23 -12.80 0.90
N GLN A 29 -5.66 -11.81 1.59
CA GLN A 29 -6.39 -10.62 2.00
C GLN A 29 -6.76 -9.77 0.78
N PHE A 30 -5.85 -9.65 -0.20
CA PHE A 30 -6.10 -8.94 -1.45
C PHE A 30 -7.16 -9.64 -2.32
N ARG A 31 -7.22 -10.97 -2.30
CA ARG A 31 -8.26 -11.72 -3.03
C ARG A 31 -9.69 -11.38 -2.60
N LYS A 32 -9.89 -10.84 -1.40
CA LYS A 32 -11.20 -10.38 -0.90
C LYS A 32 -11.70 -9.10 -1.57
N ILE A 33 -10.80 -8.33 -2.20
CA ILE A 33 -11.09 -7.03 -2.82
C ILE A 33 -10.85 -7.02 -4.32
N GLN A 34 -10.48 -8.16 -4.92
CA GLN A 34 -10.32 -8.29 -6.37
C GLN A 34 -11.70 -8.20 -7.06
N GLU A 35 -11.79 -7.49 -8.18
CA GLU A 35 -13.04 -7.32 -8.92
C GLU A 35 -13.39 -8.53 -9.78
N PHE A 36 -12.38 -9.25 -10.26
CA PHE A 36 -12.53 -10.45 -11.07
C PHE A 36 -11.34 -11.37 -10.87
N GLN A 37 -11.55 -12.66 -11.16
CA GLN A 37 -10.50 -13.67 -11.08
C GLN A 37 -9.72 -13.76 -12.40
N GLY A 38 -8.43 -14.07 -12.32
CA GLY A 38 -7.59 -14.36 -13.48
C GLY A 38 -7.63 -15.84 -13.91
N SER A 39 -6.59 -16.24 -14.65
CA SER A 39 -6.37 -17.64 -15.03
C SER A 39 -6.05 -18.56 -13.86
N SER A 40 -5.55 -18.02 -12.74
CA SER A 40 -5.28 -18.76 -11.52
C SER A 40 -5.82 -18.00 -10.31
N PRO A 41 -6.54 -18.69 -9.39
CA PRO A 41 -7.07 -18.08 -8.17
C PRO A 41 -6.00 -17.51 -7.24
N LEU A 42 -4.74 -17.95 -7.35
CA LEU A 42 -3.63 -17.52 -6.50
C LEU A 42 -2.82 -16.36 -7.10
N THR A 43 -3.03 -16.06 -8.39
CA THR A 43 -2.30 -15.02 -9.10
C THR A 43 -3.31 -14.09 -9.80
N PRO A 44 -4.05 -13.26 -9.04
CA PRO A 44 -4.97 -12.32 -9.62
C PRO A 44 -4.21 -11.33 -10.53
N PRO A 45 -4.78 -10.95 -11.68
CA PRO A 45 -4.18 -9.95 -12.56
C PRO A 45 -4.24 -8.58 -11.88
N ILE A 46 -3.28 -7.69 -12.16
CA ILE A 46 -3.22 -6.38 -11.51
C ILE A 46 -4.46 -5.53 -11.83
N GLU A 47 -5.05 -5.74 -13.00
CA GLU A 47 -6.28 -5.11 -13.48
C GLU A 47 -7.48 -5.42 -12.59
N ALA A 48 -7.45 -6.52 -11.82
CA ALA A 48 -8.49 -6.84 -10.84
C ALA A 48 -8.53 -5.86 -9.65
N PHE A 49 -7.53 -4.99 -9.52
CA PHE A 49 -7.43 -3.97 -8.47
C PHE A 49 -7.57 -2.54 -9.00
N LYS A 50 -8.04 -2.36 -10.25
CA LYS A 50 -8.09 -1.05 -10.93
C LYS A 50 -8.84 0.04 -10.16
N ASN A 51 -9.91 -0.28 -9.42
CA ASN A 51 -10.63 0.72 -8.61
C ASN A 51 -10.05 0.86 -7.19
N HIS A 52 -9.20 -0.07 -6.76
CA HIS A 52 -8.56 -0.02 -5.45
C HIS A 52 -7.25 0.78 -5.48
N LEU A 53 -6.41 0.58 -6.51
CA LEU A 53 -5.12 1.25 -6.67
C LEU A 53 -5.21 2.78 -6.55
N PRO A 54 -6.13 3.49 -7.26
CA PRO A 54 -6.25 4.94 -7.15
C PRO A 54 -6.57 5.42 -5.72
N ARG A 55 -7.30 4.63 -4.93
CA ARG A 55 -7.63 4.95 -3.54
C ARG A 55 -6.38 4.89 -2.65
N ILE A 56 -5.51 3.92 -2.90
CA ILE A 56 -4.25 3.75 -2.17
C ILE A 56 -3.22 4.80 -2.57
N GLU A 57 -3.14 5.14 -3.86
CA GLU A 57 -2.34 6.26 -4.34
C GLU A 57 -2.81 7.57 -3.70
N LYS A 58 -4.13 7.82 -3.70
CA LYS A 58 -4.70 9.01 -3.05
C LYS A 58 -4.37 9.04 -1.57
N PHE A 59 -4.50 7.92 -0.86
CA PHE A 59 -4.11 7.81 0.54
C PHE A 59 -2.64 8.22 0.75
N TRP A 60 -1.71 7.70 -0.04
CA TRP A 60 -0.30 8.06 0.09
C TRP A 60 0.00 9.50 -0.30
N ARG A 61 -0.67 10.04 -1.32
CA ARG A 61 -0.57 11.47 -1.68
C ARG A 61 -1.03 12.36 -0.53
N MET A 62 -2.08 11.98 0.20
CA MET A 62 -2.47 12.70 1.41
C MET A 62 -1.39 12.63 2.50
N GLN A 63 -0.85 11.44 2.76
CA GLN A 63 0.14 11.25 3.84
C GLN A 63 1.50 11.91 3.56
N LEU A 64 1.91 11.97 2.28
CA LEU A 64 3.27 12.38 1.89
C LEU A 64 3.31 13.77 1.25
N LEU A 65 2.24 14.18 0.57
CA LEU A 65 2.15 15.47 -0.14
C LEU A 65 1.16 16.44 0.51
N GLY A 66 0.43 16.00 1.54
CA GLY A 66 -0.54 16.85 2.25
C GLY A 66 -1.80 17.15 1.43
N GLU A 67 -2.11 16.32 0.43
CA GLU A 67 -3.37 16.44 -0.29
C GLU A 67 -4.57 16.26 0.64
N LYS A 68 -5.64 17.02 0.36
CA LYS A 68 -6.89 16.91 1.09
C LYS A 68 -7.81 15.87 0.44
N LEU A 69 -8.67 15.30 1.28
CA LEU A 69 -9.87 14.61 0.80
C LEU A 69 -10.84 15.66 0.24
N ASN A 70 -11.71 15.22 -0.66
CA ASN A 70 -12.88 16.02 -1.01
C ASN A 70 -13.79 16.09 0.23
N ASP A 71 -14.52 17.20 0.37
CA ASP A 71 -15.40 17.41 1.52
C ASP A 71 -16.41 16.27 1.63
N GLY A 72 -16.41 15.57 2.78
CA GLY A 72 -17.34 14.50 3.11
C GLY A 72 -16.76 13.08 3.16
N GLU A 73 -15.58 12.83 2.60
CA GLU A 73 -14.95 11.51 2.68
C GLU A 73 -14.24 11.33 4.03
N ARG A 74 -14.62 10.30 4.79
CA ARG A 74 -13.86 9.82 5.95
C ARG A 74 -13.13 8.54 5.56
N PHE A 75 -11.81 8.54 5.66
CA PHE A 75 -11.01 7.35 5.47
C PHE A 75 -10.83 6.64 6.81
N ASP A 76 -11.76 5.75 7.16
CA ASP A 76 -11.67 4.94 8.37
C ASP A 76 -10.73 3.74 8.15
N LEU A 77 -9.43 4.03 8.04
CA LEU A 77 -8.41 3.03 7.76
C LEU A 77 -8.42 1.90 8.79
N MET A 78 -8.52 2.23 10.07
CA MET A 78 -8.35 1.25 11.15
C MET A 78 -9.55 0.32 11.26
N SER A 79 -10.78 0.85 11.20
CA SER A 79 -11.99 0.04 11.31
C SER A 79 -12.10 -0.97 10.15
N ILE A 80 -11.84 -0.53 8.92
CA ILE A 80 -11.86 -1.40 7.73
C ILE A 80 -10.91 -2.61 7.90
N HIS A 81 -9.71 -2.40 8.46
CA HIS A 81 -8.75 -3.48 8.63
C HIS A 81 -9.00 -4.35 9.86
N LYS A 82 -9.71 -3.84 10.86
CA LYS A 82 -10.17 -4.63 12.01
C LYS A 82 -11.14 -5.72 11.57
N ASP A 83 -12.07 -5.40 10.68
CA ASP A 83 -13.06 -6.34 10.16
C ASP A 83 -12.44 -7.44 9.28
N LEU A 84 -11.23 -7.23 8.77
CA LEU A 84 -10.48 -8.23 8.00
C LEU A 84 -9.81 -9.30 8.86
N LEU A 85 -9.88 -9.15 10.21
CA LEU A 85 -9.24 -10.04 11.19
C LEU A 85 -7.75 -10.26 10.89
N VAL A 86 -7.07 -9.18 10.50
CA VAL A 86 -5.64 -9.20 10.17
C VAL A 86 -4.85 -9.72 11.34
N ARG A 87 -3.87 -10.58 11.08
CA ARG A 87 -2.97 -11.13 12.11
C ARG A 87 -1.69 -10.32 12.20
N LYS A 88 -1.04 -10.33 13.37
CA LYS A 88 0.23 -9.60 13.59
C LYS A 88 1.30 -9.94 12.56
N GLY A 89 1.43 -11.23 12.20
CA GLY A 89 2.36 -11.67 11.17
C GLY A 89 2.05 -11.11 9.77
N GLU A 90 0.78 -10.85 9.46
CA GLU A 90 0.36 -10.27 8.18
C GLU A 90 0.71 -8.78 8.10
N VAL A 91 0.53 -8.03 9.19
CA VAL A 91 1.01 -6.64 9.29
C VAL A 91 2.51 -6.58 9.08
N ASN A 92 3.27 -7.39 9.80
CA ASN A 92 4.73 -7.43 9.70
C ASN A 92 5.18 -7.81 8.27
N ARG A 93 4.49 -8.75 7.62
CA ARG A 93 4.80 -9.15 6.24
C ARG A 93 4.49 -8.04 5.25
N TRP A 94 3.36 -7.36 5.40
CA TRP A 94 2.99 -6.22 4.58
C TRP A 94 4.04 -5.12 4.68
N VAL A 95 4.47 -4.79 5.92
CA VAL A 95 5.52 -3.79 6.17
C VAL A 95 6.85 -4.20 5.54
N LEU A 96 7.26 -5.45 5.73
CA LEU A 96 8.50 -5.96 5.15
C LEU A 96 8.49 -5.84 3.62
N LEU A 97 7.44 -6.31 2.96
CA LEU A 97 7.30 -6.23 1.50
C LEU A 97 7.33 -4.78 1.03
N PHE A 98 6.60 -3.88 1.70
CA PHE A 98 6.57 -2.47 1.30
C PHE A 98 7.95 -1.81 1.46
N LYS A 99 8.66 -2.07 2.55
CA LYS A 99 10.03 -1.57 2.76
C LYS A 99 11.00 -2.10 1.69
N GLN A 100 10.86 -3.37 1.31
CA GLN A 100 11.64 -3.95 0.20
C GLN A 100 11.31 -3.28 -1.14
N THR A 101 10.04 -2.96 -1.40
CA THR A 101 9.64 -2.21 -2.60
C THR A 101 10.27 -0.81 -2.62
N LEU A 102 10.25 -0.09 -1.50
CA LEU A 102 10.89 1.23 -1.41
C LEU A 102 12.40 1.15 -1.65
N LEU A 103 13.07 0.16 -1.07
CA LEU A 103 14.51 -0.03 -1.25
C LEU A 103 14.87 -0.34 -2.71
N ALA A 104 14.13 -1.25 -3.35
CA ALA A 104 14.33 -1.57 -4.77
C ALA A 104 14.16 -0.33 -5.66
N TYR A 105 13.10 0.45 -5.41
CA TYR A 105 12.87 1.70 -6.14
C TYR A 105 13.97 2.74 -5.89
N GLU A 106 14.48 2.87 -4.65
CA GLU A 106 15.60 3.77 -4.34
C GLU A 106 16.88 3.38 -5.09
N MET A 107 17.16 2.08 -5.21
CA MET A 107 18.34 1.58 -5.93
C MET A 107 18.30 1.95 -7.42
N ASP A 108 17.12 1.84 -8.03
CA ASP A 108 16.95 2.19 -9.44
C ASP A 108 16.86 3.71 -9.64
N HIS A 109 16.32 4.46 -8.67
CA HIS A 109 15.99 5.89 -8.76
C HIS A 109 16.51 6.68 -7.55
N PRO A 110 17.84 6.77 -7.38
CA PRO A 110 18.47 7.33 -6.18
C PRO A 110 18.17 8.81 -5.95
N GLU A 111 17.74 9.55 -6.98
CA GLU A 111 17.31 10.95 -6.86
C GLU A 111 16.08 11.14 -5.96
N ASN A 112 15.32 10.07 -5.69
CA ASN A 112 14.13 10.10 -4.83
C ASN A 112 14.41 9.74 -3.37
N LYS A 113 15.67 9.48 -2.99
CA LYS A 113 16.07 8.96 -1.67
C LYS A 113 15.42 9.67 -0.48
N ASP A 114 15.44 11.00 -0.43
CA ASP A 114 14.87 11.74 0.71
C ASP A 114 13.35 11.58 0.80
N PHE A 115 12.67 11.51 -0.35
CA PHE A 115 11.23 11.27 -0.40
C PHE A 115 10.89 9.85 0.08
N LEU A 116 11.62 8.84 -0.39
CA LEU A 116 11.44 7.45 0.00
C LEU A 116 11.78 7.21 1.48
N LYS A 117 12.80 7.89 2.01
CA LYS A 117 13.13 7.87 3.44
C LYS A 117 11.99 8.42 4.30
N ASN A 118 11.35 9.50 3.86
CA ASN A 118 10.16 10.03 4.55
C ASN A 118 8.97 9.07 4.44
N TRP A 119 8.79 8.41 3.30
CA TRP A 119 7.78 7.37 3.15
C TRP A 119 8.04 6.19 4.09
N ASN A 120 9.27 5.72 4.21
CA ASN A 120 9.62 4.64 5.12
C ASN A 120 9.29 4.99 6.59
N LYS A 121 9.54 6.24 7.02
CA LYS A 121 9.10 6.70 8.36
C LYS A 121 7.58 6.63 8.53
N LYS A 122 6.81 6.99 7.49
CA LYS A 122 5.34 6.84 7.52
C LYS A 122 4.92 5.38 7.63
N ILE A 123 5.59 4.46 6.94
CA ILE A 123 5.34 3.03 7.08
C ILE A 123 5.56 2.57 8.53
N GLU A 124 6.62 3.02 9.19
CA GLU A 124 6.90 2.71 10.60
C GLU A 124 5.86 3.32 11.56
N GLU A 125 5.38 4.53 11.28
CA GLU A 125 4.28 5.15 12.04
C GLU A 125 2.99 4.33 11.89
N PHE A 126 2.64 3.88 10.68
CA PHE A 126 1.46 3.05 10.45
C PHE A 126 1.62 1.66 11.06
N GLU A 127 2.77 1.01 10.92
CA GLU A 127 3.07 -0.26 11.58
C GLU A 127 2.73 -0.19 13.08
N LYS A 128 3.27 0.81 13.79
CA LYS A 128 2.99 1.01 15.22
C LYS A 128 1.50 1.18 15.49
N ARG A 129 0.81 2.03 14.73
CA ARG A 129 -0.63 2.28 14.89
C ARG A 129 -1.47 1.02 14.66
N PHE A 130 -1.20 0.28 13.60
CA PHE A 130 -1.88 -0.97 13.29
C PHE A 130 -1.65 -2.01 14.39
N LEU A 131 -0.40 -2.17 14.84
CA LEU A 131 -0.07 -3.11 15.89
C LEU A 131 -0.72 -2.77 17.23
N THR A 132 -0.82 -1.48 17.59
CA THR A 132 -1.50 -1.03 18.82
C THR A 132 -3.03 -1.12 18.73
N PHE A 133 -3.60 -0.89 17.55
CA PHE A 133 -5.06 -0.85 17.40
C PHE A 133 -5.68 -2.24 17.22
N LEU A 134 -4.96 -3.17 16.57
CA LEU A 134 -5.48 -4.48 16.22
C LEU A 134 -5.14 -5.59 17.24
N PHE A 135 -4.13 -5.41 18.09
CA PHE A 135 -3.61 -6.42 19.03
C PHE A 135 -3.28 -5.82 20.39
#